data_AF-A0A957XTE0-F1
#
_entry.id   AF-A0A957XTE0-F1
#
_cell.length_a   1.000
_cell.length_b   1.000
_cell.length_c   1.000
_cell.angle_alpha   90.00
_cell.angle_beta   90.00
_cell.angle_gamma   90.00
#
_symmetry.space_group_name_H-M   'P 1'
#
loop_
_entity.id
_entity.type
_entity.pdbx_description
1 polymer ?
#
loop_
_entity_poly.entity_id
_entity_poly.type
_entity_poly.pdbx_seq_one_letter_code
_entity_poly.pdbx_strand_id
1 'polypeptide(L)'
;MNLSTDAQASARAFIVAHARPLERAWYAYQFESGPAEAVLDTLAAFQNADGGFGHGLEPDVQLPNSSAIGTTVGLQHLRELNADASNLLVKRAIAYLLATYDPSIQTW
;
A
#
# COMPACT_ATOMS: atom_id res chain seq x y z
N MET A 1 21.43 -4.95 13.11
CA MET A 1 22.12 -6.07 12.46
C MET A 1 22.25 -5.71 11.00
N ASN A 2 23.47 -5.59 10.46
CA ASN A 2 23.68 -5.25 9.05
C ASN A 2 23.99 -6.53 8.27
N LEU A 3 23.28 -6.76 7.17
CA LEU A 3 23.54 -7.88 6.26
C LEU A 3 24.89 -7.66 5.55
N SER A 4 25.59 -8.76 5.21
CA SER A 4 26.74 -8.69 4.29
C SER A 4 26.31 -8.22 2.90
N THR A 5 27.24 -7.70 2.11
CA THR A 5 26.97 -7.26 0.73
C THR A 5 26.35 -8.38 -0.11
N ASP A 6 26.84 -9.61 0.02
CA ASP A 6 26.30 -10.77 -0.72
C ASP A 6 24.86 -11.11 -0.29
N ALA A 7 24.56 -11.00 1.00
CA ALA A 7 23.22 -11.22 1.51
C ALA A 7 22.26 -10.11 1.04
N GLN A 8 22.71 -8.86 0.99
CA GLN A 8 21.92 -7.75 0.43
C GLN A 8 21.64 -7.95 -1.06
N ALA A 9 22.65 -8.35 -1.84
CA ALA A 9 22.51 -8.62 -3.28
C ALA A 9 21.54 -9.80 -3.54
N SER A 10 21.60 -10.85 -2.72
CA SER A 10 20.69 -11.99 -2.81
C SER A 10 19.25 -11.59 -2.48
N ALA A 11 19.02 -10.82 -1.42
CA ALA A 11 17.71 -10.30 -1.06
C ALA A 11 17.13 -9.39 -2.15
N ARG A 12 17.95 -8.50 -2.71
CA ARG A 12 17.60 -7.64 -3.84
C ARG A 12 17.13 -8.47 -5.03
N ALA A 13 17.93 -9.46 -5.45
CA ALA A 13 17.62 -10.30 -6.59
C ALA A 13 16.29 -11.04 -6.41
N PHE A 14 16.02 -11.55 -5.21
CA PHE A 14 14.77 -12.22 -4.89
C PHE A 14 13.56 -11.28 -5.00
N ILE A 15 13.64 -10.07 -4.40
CA ILE A 15 12.56 -9.08 -4.44
C ILE A 15 12.27 -8.64 -5.88
N VAL A 16 13.32 -8.33 -6.64
CA VAL A 16 13.19 -7.91 -8.05
C VAL A 16 12.53 -9.01 -8.89
N ALA A 17 12.86 -10.28 -8.65
CA ALA A 17 12.34 -11.40 -9.43
C ALA A 17 10.90 -11.83 -9.04
N HIS A 18 10.52 -11.70 -7.76
CA HIS A 18 9.32 -12.39 -7.25
C HIS A 18 8.30 -11.48 -6.55
N ALA A 19 8.71 -10.33 -6.01
CA ALA A 19 7.78 -9.47 -5.28
C ALA A 19 6.81 -8.74 -6.22
N ARG A 20 5.67 -8.26 -5.71
CA ARG A 20 4.70 -7.51 -6.53
C ARG A 20 5.28 -6.14 -6.90
N PRO A 21 4.72 -5.43 -7.89
CA PRO A 21 5.19 -4.09 -8.25
C PRO A 21 5.32 -3.13 -7.05
N LEU A 22 4.38 -3.20 -6.10
CA LEU A 22 4.39 -2.38 -4.89
C LEU A 22 5.62 -2.64 -4.01
N GLU A 23 5.93 -3.89 -3.68
CA GLU A 23 7.11 -4.20 -2.86
C GLU A 23 8.42 -3.90 -3.58
N ARG A 24 8.48 -4.03 -4.91
CA ARG A 24 9.65 -3.62 -5.69
C ARG A 24 9.87 -2.11 -5.62
N ALA A 25 8.80 -1.32 -5.73
CA ALA A 25 8.87 0.13 -5.58
C ALA A 25 9.29 0.53 -4.15
N TRP A 26 8.73 -0.14 -3.13
CA TRP A 26 9.13 0.05 -1.74
C TRP A 26 10.60 -0.26 -1.49
N TYR A 27 11.11 -1.36 -2.06
CA TYR A 27 12.53 -1.71 -1.94
C TYR A 27 13.42 -0.63 -2.56
N ALA A 28 13.08 -0.18 -3.77
CA ALA A 28 13.83 0.87 -4.44
C ALA A 28 13.82 2.19 -3.63
N TYR A 29 12.65 2.58 -3.10
CA TYR A 29 12.51 3.76 -2.24
C TYR A 29 13.38 3.66 -0.97
N GLN A 30 13.33 2.53 -0.28
CA GLN A 30 13.98 2.36 1.02
C GLN A 30 15.51 2.14 0.93
N PHE A 31 15.99 1.50 -0.14
CA PHE A 31 17.37 1.02 -0.24
C PHE A 31 18.15 1.52 -1.46
N GLU A 32 17.49 2.07 -2.47
CA GLU A 32 18.12 2.46 -3.75
C GLU A 32 17.87 3.92 -4.12
N SER A 33 17.44 4.75 -3.17
CA SER A 33 17.10 6.17 -3.40
C SER A 33 16.02 6.37 -4.48
N GLY A 34 15.14 5.38 -4.64
CA GLY A 34 13.97 5.50 -5.51
C GLY A 34 13.00 6.59 -5.02
N PRO A 35 12.21 7.20 -5.91
CA PRO A 35 11.25 8.25 -5.54
C PRO A 35 10.03 7.66 -4.81
N ALA A 36 9.48 8.41 -3.85
CA ALA A 36 8.24 8.04 -3.15
C ALA A 36 7.04 7.96 -4.12
N GLU A 37 7.08 8.76 -5.18
CA GLU A 37 6.10 8.81 -6.26
C GLU A 37 5.91 7.44 -6.94
N ALA A 38 7.00 6.68 -7.13
CA ALA A 38 6.90 5.34 -7.72
C ALA A 38 6.12 4.36 -6.81
N VAL A 39 6.24 4.52 -5.49
CA VAL A 39 5.45 3.75 -4.52
C VAL A 39 3.98 4.18 -4.58
N LEU A 40 3.71 5.49 -4.61
CA LEU A 40 2.35 6.01 -4.73
C LEU A 40 1.64 5.53 -6.00
N ASP A 41 2.33 5.54 -7.15
CA ASP A 41 1.79 5.11 -8.44
C ASP A 41 1.42 3.62 -8.42
N THR A 42 2.29 2.77 -7.87
CA THR A 42 2.01 1.33 -7.73
C THR A 42 0.92 1.04 -6.70
N LEU A 43 0.86 1.82 -5.61
CA LEU A 43 -0.19 1.72 -4.59
C LEU A 43 -1.56 2.13 -5.16
N ALA A 44 -1.62 3.14 -6.03
CA ALA A 44 -2.85 3.62 -6.65
C ALA A 44 -3.59 2.52 -7.44
N ALA A 45 -2.86 1.54 -7.98
CA ALA A 45 -3.45 0.39 -8.69
C ALA A 45 -4.33 -0.51 -7.79
N PHE A 46 -4.20 -0.39 -6.46
CA PHE A 46 -5.03 -1.13 -5.50
C PHE A 46 -6.28 -0.35 -5.04
N GLN A 47 -6.39 0.94 -5.37
CA GLN A 47 -7.55 1.76 -4.97
C GLN A 47 -8.65 1.68 -6.03
N ASN A 48 -9.83 1.24 -5.61
CA ASN A 48 -11.01 1.11 -6.46
C ASN A 48 -11.71 2.45 -6.72
N ALA A 49 -12.66 2.41 -7.67
CA ALA A 49 -13.47 3.57 -8.04
C ALA A 49 -14.26 4.16 -6.86
N ASP A 50 -14.69 3.34 -5.91
CA ASP A 50 -15.38 3.73 -4.66
C ASP A 50 -14.46 4.38 -3.61
N GLY A 51 -13.15 4.40 -3.85
CA GLY A 51 -12.13 5.01 -3.00
C GLY A 51 -11.50 4.08 -1.97
N GLY A 52 -12.08 2.90 -1.75
CA GLY A 52 -11.49 1.87 -0.90
C GLY A 52 -10.35 1.12 -1.60
N PHE A 53 -9.58 0.36 -0.85
CA PHE A 53 -8.51 -0.48 -1.40
C PHE A 53 -8.90 -1.97 -1.36
N GLY A 54 -8.50 -2.69 -2.41
CA GLY A 54 -8.71 -4.12 -2.60
C GLY A 54 -7.55 -4.76 -3.35
N HIS A 55 -7.85 -5.67 -4.27
CA HIS A 55 -6.88 -6.33 -5.16
C HIS A 55 -5.73 -7.04 -4.45
N GLY A 56 -5.98 -7.64 -3.28
CA GLY A 56 -4.93 -8.34 -2.54
C GLY A 56 -3.91 -7.42 -1.90
N LEU A 57 -4.18 -6.11 -1.73
CA LEU A 57 -3.26 -5.18 -1.08
C LEU A 57 -2.82 -5.72 0.29
N GLU A 58 -3.80 -6.04 1.13
CA GLU A 58 -3.63 -6.91 2.30
C GLU A 58 -3.41 -8.35 1.80
N PRO A 59 -2.23 -8.96 2.00
CA PRO A 59 -1.90 -10.27 1.44
C PRO A 59 -2.87 -11.39 1.83
N ASP A 60 -3.49 -11.33 3.02
CA ASP A 60 -4.46 -12.33 3.46
C ASP A 60 -5.85 -12.15 2.82
N VAL A 61 -6.11 -11.01 2.15
CA VAL A 61 -7.39 -10.66 1.55
C VAL A 61 -7.24 -10.45 0.04
N GLN A 62 -7.24 -11.54 -0.72
CA GLN A 62 -7.06 -11.56 -2.18
C GLN A 62 -8.28 -11.05 -2.98
N LEU A 63 -9.34 -10.59 -2.31
CA LEU A 63 -10.55 -10.12 -2.98
C LEU A 63 -10.26 -8.85 -3.78
N PRO A 64 -10.85 -8.71 -4.99
CA PRO A 64 -10.68 -7.49 -5.79
C PRO A 64 -11.42 -6.30 -5.18
N ASN A 65 -12.52 -6.55 -4.47
CA ASN A 65 -13.37 -5.51 -3.92
C ASN A 65 -12.68 -4.76 -2.77
N SER A 66 -13.10 -3.51 -2.60
CA SER A 66 -12.70 -2.70 -1.45
C SER A 66 -13.12 -3.34 -0.14
N SER A 67 -12.25 -3.23 0.87
CA SER A 67 -12.56 -3.63 2.23
C SER A 67 -12.00 -2.63 3.23
N ALA A 68 -12.55 -2.58 4.44
CA ALA A 68 -12.03 -1.75 5.51
C ALA A 68 -10.58 -2.10 5.88
N ILE A 69 -10.26 -3.40 5.91
CA ILE A 69 -8.90 -3.88 6.20
C ILE A 69 -7.92 -3.51 5.09
N GLY A 70 -8.26 -3.76 3.82
CA GLY A 70 -7.43 -3.35 2.68
C GLY A 70 -7.23 -1.83 2.64
N THR A 71 -8.27 -1.06 2.92
CA THR A 71 -8.21 0.42 2.99
C THR A 71 -7.33 0.90 4.13
N THR A 72 -7.36 0.21 5.28
CA THR A 72 -6.48 0.51 6.40
C THR A 72 -5.01 0.26 6.05
N VAL A 73 -4.70 -0.84 5.35
CA VAL A 73 -3.33 -1.11 4.84
C VAL A 73 -2.89 -0.03 3.87
N GLY A 74 -3.77 0.38 2.94
CA GLY A 74 -3.49 1.51 2.03
C GLY A 74 -3.15 2.81 2.78
N LEU A 75 -3.90 3.15 3.83
CA LEU A 75 -3.62 4.31 4.68
C LEU A 75 -2.31 4.18 5.47
N GLN A 76 -1.91 2.99 5.89
CA GLN A 76 -0.63 2.75 6.55
C GLN A 76 0.55 3.03 5.60
N HIS A 77 0.49 2.55 4.35
CA HIS A 77 1.48 2.89 3.33
C HIS A 77 1.53 4.38 3.04
N LEU A 78 0.37 5.03 2.89
CA LEU A 78 0.31 6.48 2.66
C LEU A 78 0.93 7.27 3.82
N ARG A 79 0.70 6.84 5.06
CA ARG A 79 1.33 7.42 6.25
C ARG A 79 2.85 7.26 6.23
N GLU A 80 3.36 6.09 5.88
CA GLU A 80 4.81 5.83 5.80
C GLU A 80 5.51 6.67 4.73
N LEU A 81 4.79 6.99 3.65
CA LEU A 81 5.24 7.92 2.60
C LEU A 81 5.06 9.40 2.98
N ASN A 82 4.57 9.70 4.20
CA ASN A 82 4.21 11.05 4.65
C ASN A 82 3.21 11.76 3.72
N ALA A 83 2.31 11.02 3.06
CA ALA A 83 1.25 11.61 2.26
C ALA A 83 0.30 12.39 3.16
N ASP A 84 0.11 13.67 2.83
CA ASP A 84 -0.75 14.56 3.62
C ASP A 84 -2.24 14.39 3.28
N ALA A 85 -3.10 15.06 4.05
CA ALA A 85 -4.55 15.04 3.86
C ALA A 85 -5.01 15.66 2.52
N SER A 86 -4.14 16.37 1.79
CA SER A 86 -4.42 16.90 0.47
C SER A 86 -4.31 15.84 -0.63
N ASN A 87 -3.53 14.78 -0.40
CA ASN A 87 -3.32 13.66 -1.31
C ASN A 87 -4.66 12.98 -1.67
N LEU A 88 -4.87 12.73 -2.97
CA LEU A 88 -6.13 12.20 -3.47
C LEU A 88 -6.40 10.78 -3.00
N LEU A 89 -5.38 9.93 -2.89
CA LEU A 89 -5.52 8.55 -2.38
C LEU A 89 -6.01 8.57 -0.92
N VAL A 90 -5.45 9.47 -0.10
CA VAL A 90 -5.87 9.67 1.30
C VAL A 90 -7.33 10.12 1.36
N LYS A 91 -7.71 11.17 0.61
CA LYS A 91 -9.08 11.70 0.61
C LYS A 91 -10.11 10.64 0.23
N ARG A 92 -9.82 9.86 -0.82
CA ARG A 92 -10.71 8.81 -1.32
C ARG A 92 -10.85 7.66 -0.32
N ALA A 93 -9.76 7.25 0.32
CA ALA A 93 -9.77 6.22 1.35
C ALA A 93 -10.61 6.62 2.57
N ILE A 94 -10.46 7.87 3.04
CA ILE A 94 -11.27 8.39 4.14
C ILE A 94 -12.75 8.49 3.74
N ALA A 95 -13.05 8.94 2.52
CA ALA A 95 -14.42 9.00 2.02
C ALA A 95 -15.08 7.62 1.99
N TYR A 96 -14.35 6.59 1.55
CA TYR A 96 -14.81 5.20 1.59
C TYR A 96 -15.12 4.74 3.02
N LEU A 97 -14.19 4.92 3.97
CA LEU A 97 -14.39 4.48 5.36
C LEU A 97 -15.57 5.19 6.04
N LEU A 98 -15.81 6.47 5.73
CA LEU A 98 -16.98 7.20 6.24
C LEU A 98 -18.29 6.69 5.63
N ALA A 99 -18.27 6.31 4.35
CA ALA A 99 -19.44 5.83 3.64
C ALA A 99 -19.83 4.39 4.01
N THR A 100 -18.87 3.55 4.42
CA THR A 100 -19.11 2.13 4.74
C THR A 100 -19.22 1.83 6.23
N TYR A 101 -18.98 2.80 7.11
CA TYR A 101 -19.15 2.60 8.55
C TYR A 101 -20.62 2.41 8.92
N ASP A 102 -20.95 1.34 9.65
CA ASP A 102 -22.26 1.11 10.23
C ASP A 102 -22.27 1.55 11.71
N PRO A 103 -22.89 2.69 12.04
CA PRO A 103 -22.92 3.19 13.41
C PRO A 103 -23.80 2.36 14.35
N SER A 104 -24.69 1.51 13.82
CA SER A 104 -25.60 0.69 14.64
C SER A 104 -24.88 -0.47 15.32
N ILE A 105 -23.84 -0.99 14.67
CA ILE A 105 -23.01 -2.10 15.16
C ILE A 105 -21.56 -1.68 15.42
N GLN A 106 -21.21 -0.42 15.13
CA GLN A 106 -19.88 0.17 15.30
C GLN A 106 -18.77 -0.55 14.55
N THR A 107 -19.07 -1.08 13.37
CA THR A 107 -18.11 -1.76 12.50
C THR A 107 -18.08 -1.13 11.11
N TRP A 108 -17.04 -1.46 10.35
CA TRP A 108 -17.00 -1.27 8.91
C TRP A 108 -17.29 -2.59 8.20
#